data_AF-A0A0F8WVU4-F1
#
_entry.id   AF-A0A0F8WVU4-F1
#
_cell.length_a   1.000
_cell.length_b   1.000
_cell.length_c   1.000
_cell.angle_alpha   90.00
_cell.angle_beta   90.00
_cell.angle_gamma   90.00
#
_symmetry.space_group_name_H-M   'P 1'
#
loop_
_entity.id
_entity.type
_entity.pdbx_description
1 polymer ?
#
loop_
_entity_poly.entity_id
_entity_poly.type
_entity_poly.pdbx_seq_one_letter_code
_entity_poly.pdbx_strand_id
1 'polypeptide(L)'
;LTMTGAEFASASYIEERKGVRRVMDHKDCQPRIGGVCTWMYRSYLKFFKYNINCWRKEWNAVNDTDLADRMFKADVNMVYVDKVIAYILPRPGETTVGLDAYLEKG
;
A
#
# COMPACT_ATOMS: atom_id res chain seq x y z
N LEU A 1 -5.45 11.20 -20.20
CA LEU A 1 -4.16 10.48 -20.25
C LEU A 1 -4.46 9.00 -20.42
N THR A 2 -4.19 8.41 -21.58
CA THR A 2 -4.19 6.95 -21.74
C THR A 2 -3.06 6.37 -20.88
N MET A 3 -3.37 5.39 -20.01
CA MET A 3 -2.42 4.70 -19.12
C MET A 3 -1.45 3.76 -19.88
N THR A 4 -1.05 4.14 -21.08
CA THR A 4 -0.17 3.36 -21.94
C THR A 4 1.25 3.47 -21.41
N GLY A 5 1.65 2.49 -20.59
CA GLY A 5 3.02 2.37 -20.07
C GLY A 5 3.15 2.13 -18.58
N ALA A 6 2.06 2.13 -17.80
CA ALA A 6 2.13 1.85 -16.38
C ALA A 6 2.67 0.43 -16.12
N GLU A 7 3.71 0.37 -15.29
CA GLU A 7 4.38 -0.87 -14.89
C GLU A 7 3.92 -1.29 -13.50
N PHE A 8 3.59 -0.31 -12.64
CA PHE A 8 2.98 -0.48 -11.33
C PHE A 8 1.85 0.54 -11.18
N ALA A 9 0.73 0.11 -10.61
CA ALA A 9 -0.41 0.96 -10.28
C ALA A 9 -0.83 0.72 -8.83
N SER A 10 -1.21 1.80 -8.15
CA SER A 10 -1.90 1.75 -6.85
C SER A 10 -3.02 2.79 -6.83
N ALA A 11 -3.86 2.76 -5.80
CA ALA A 11 -5.03 3.63 -5.74
C ALA A 11 -5.45 3.98 -4.31
N SER A 12 -6.45 4.82 -4.18
CA SER A 12 -7.04 5.15 -2.88
C SER A 12 -7.86 3.98 -2.34
N TYR A 13 -8.02 3.96 -1.02
CA TYR A 13 -8.89 3.01 -0.34
C TYR A 13 -9.61 3.69 0.81
N ILE A 14 -10.70 3.08 1.27
CA ILE A 14 -11.37 3.50 2.50
C ILE A 14 -10.88 2.64 3.65
N GLU A 15 -10.52 3.27 4.75
CA GLU A 15 -10.27 2.61 6.03
C GLU A 15 -11.39 3.00 7.00
N GLU A 16 -11.92 2.01 7.72
CA GLU A 16 -12.84 2.24 8.84
C GLU A 16 -12.17 1.88 10.17
N ARG A 17 -12.07 2.86 11.07
CA ARG A 17 -11.60 2.67 12.45
C ARG A 17 -12.55 3.34 13.42
N LYS A 18 -13.00 2.60 14.43
CA LYS A 18 -13.88 3.07 15.52
C LYS A 18 -15.13 3.78 14.99
N GLY A 19 -15.73 3.22 13.93
CA GLY A 19 -16.91 3.77 13.25
C GLY A 19 -16.63 4.99 12.35
N VAL A 20 -15.37 5.44 12.23
CA VAL A 20 -14.99 6.57 11.38
C VAL A 20 -14.39 6.05 10.08
N ARG A 21 -14.99 6.43 8.94
CA ARG A 21 -14.46 6.15 7.60
C ARG A 21 -13.58 7.28 7.13
N ARG A 22 -12.41 6.92 6.58
CA ARG A 22 -11.46 7.87 5.98
C ARG A 22 -11.00 7.37 4.62
N VAL A 23 -10.89 8.29 3.68
CA VAL A 23 -10.24 8.03 2.39
C VAL A 23 -8.74 8.18 2.59
N MET A 24 -8.00 7.13 2.28
CA MET A 24 -6.55 7.10 2.32
C MET A 24 -6.03 7.37 0.90
N ASP A 25 -5.65 8.63 0.63
CA ASP A 25 -5.31 9.11 -0.71
C ASP A 25 -3.79 9.30 -0.93
N HIS A 26 -2.99 9.30 0.13
CA HIS A 26 -1.53 9.43 0.11
C HIS A 26 -0.96 10.61 -0.71
N LYS A 27 -1.73 11.69 -0.91
CA LYS A 27 -1.36 12.81 -1.79
C LYS A 27 -0.04 13.51 -1.41
N ASP A 28 0.36 13.44 -0.14
CA ASP A 28 1.57 14.08 0.39
C ASP A 28 2.80 13.15 0.38
N CYS A 29 2.69 11.96 -0.21
CA CYS A 29 3.78 10.99 -0.32
C CYS A 29 4.44 11.01 -1.71
N GLN A 30 5.76 10.86 -1.77
CA GLN A 30 6.51 10.66 -3.01
C GLN A 30 7.36 9.38 -2.94
N PRO A 31 7.13 8.39 -3.82
CA PRO A 31 6.01 8.31 -4.76
C PRO A 31 4.66 8.15 -4.04
N ARG A 32 3.58 8.60 -4.70
CA ARG A 32 2.21 8.40 -4.22
C ARG A 32 1.84 6.92 -4.36
N ILE A 33 1.82 6.19 -3.25
CA ILE A 33 1.51 4.75 -3.22
C ILE A 33 0.34 4.48 -2.26
N GLY A 34 -0.69 3.78 -2.76
CA GLY A 34 -1.84 3.35 -1.97
C GLY A 34 -1.56 2.16 -1.06
N GLY A 35 -2.60 1.66 -0.37
CA GLY A 35 -2.50 0.43 0.41
C GLY A 35 -2.21 -0.79 -0.46
N VAL A 36 -1.52 -1.79 0.08
CA VAL A 36 -1.08 -3.01 -0.66
C VAL A 36 -2.25 -3.73 -1.37
N CYS A 37 -3.44 -3.68 -0.78
CA CYS A 37 -4.66 -4.23 -1.39
C CYS A 37 -5.07 -3.57 -2.72
N THR A 38 -4.49 -2.42 -3.07
CA THR A 38 -4.75 -1.69 -4.31
C THR A 38 -3.68 -1.91 -5.38
N TRP A 39 -2.61 -2.65 -5.06
CA TRP A 39 -1.44 -2.75 -5.93
C TRP A 39 -1.67 -3.72 -7.07
N MET A 40 -1.29 -3.29 -8.27
CA MET A 40 -1.21 -4.14 -9.45
C MET A 40 0.04 -3.76 -10.23
N TYR A 41 0.85 -4.72 -10.61
CA TYR A 41 2.07 -4.46 -11.36
C TYR A 41 2.34 -5.56 -12.39
N ARG A 42 3.18 -5.24 -13.38
CA ARG A 42 3.49 -6.12 -14.50
C ARG A 42 4.21 -7.37 -14.02
N SER A 43 3.90 -8.50 -14.66
CA SER A 43 4.43 -9.82 -14.27
C SER A 43 5.96 -9.91 -14.31
N TYR A 44 6.65 -9.14 -15.16
CA TYR A 44 8.11 -9.16 -15.18
C TYR A 44 8.72 -8.55 -13.93
N LEU A 45 8.05 -7.65 -13.20
CA LEU A 45 8.54 -7.08 -11.94
C LEU A 45 8.58 -8.09 -10.80
N LYS A 46 8.09 -9.32 -10.99
CA LYS A 46 8.13 -10.40 -9.97
C LYS A 46 9.56 -10.79 -9.53
N PHE A 47 10.60 -10.32 -10.21
CA PHE A 47 11.98 -10.50 -9.76
C PHE A 47 12.31 -9.66 -8.52
N PHE A 48 11.59 -8.56 -8.28
CA PHE A 48 11.65 -7.84 -7.01
C PHE A 48 11.03 -8.74 -5.93
N LYS A 49 11.88 -9.50 -5.23
CA LYS A 49 11.47 -10.33 -4.09
C LYS A 49 11.37 -9.49 -2.83
N TYR A 50 10.57 -9.94 -1.87
CA TYR A 50 10.58 -9.39 -0.52
C TYR A 50 11.98 -9.50 0.08
N ASN A 51 12.40 -8.43 0.76
CA ASN A 51 13.71 -8.34 1.37
C ASN A 51 13.60 -8.86 2.81
N ILE A 52 14.08 -10.08 3.05
CA ILE A 52 14.08 -10.68 4.40
C ILE A 52 14.88 -9.87 5.43
N ASN A 53 15.75 -8.95 4.97
CA ASN A 53 16.55 -8.07 5.80
C ASN A 53 16.00 -6.63 5.85
N CYS A 54 14.78 -6.36 5.37
CA CYS A 54 14.20 -5.01 5.36
C CYS A 54 14.14 -4.39 6.76
N TRP A 55 13.98 -5.21 7.80
CA TRP A 55 13.96 -4.81 9.21
C TRP A 55 15.26 -4.13 9.68
N ARG A 56 16.36 -4.26 8.92
CA ARG A 56 17.64 -3.60 9.23
C ARG A 56 17.73 -2.16 8.69
N LYS A 57 16.77 -1.72 7.88
CA LYS A 57 16.75 -0.34 7.36
C LYS A 57 16.30 0.61 8.47
N GLU A 58 16.87 1.81 8.50
CA GLU A 58 16.47 2.86 9.45
C GLU A 58 15.06 3.41 9.15
N TRP A 59 14.67 3.39 7.88
CA TRP A 59 13.39 3.90 7.40
C TRP A 59 12.73 2.90 6.46
N ASN A 60 11.39 2.86 6.45
CA ASN A 60 10.59 1.96 5.61
C ASN A 60 11.01 0.48 5.76
N ALA A 61 11.19 0.03 7.01
CA ALA A 61 11.68 -1.30 7.36
C ALA A 61 10.63 -2.43 7.23
N VAL A 62 9.47 -2.12 6.63
CA VAL A 62 8.37 -3.07 6.37
C VAL A 62 8.48 -3.57 4.92
N ASN A 63 8.28 -4.87 4.70
CA ASN A 63 8.54 -5.54 3.43
C ASN A 63 7.84 -4.90 2.22
N ASP A 64 6.55 -4.58 2.34
CA ASP A 64 5.77 -4.00 1.24
C ASP A 64 6.33 -2.62 0.87
N THR A 65 6.60 -1.78 1.87
CA THR A 65 7.18 -0.45 1.65
C THR A 65 8.59 -0.53 1.07
N ASP A 66 9.43 -1.47 1.53
CA ASP A 66 10.75 -1.72 0.94
C ASP A 66 10.66 -2.18 -0.52
N LEU A 67 9.69 -3.03 -0.84
CA LEU A 67 9.46 -3.51 -2.20
C LEU A 67 9.13 -2.36 -3.14
N ALA A 68 8.17 -1.51 -2.77
CA ALA A 68 7.77 -0.38 -3.58
C ALA A 68 8.85 0.71 -3.66
N ASP A 69 9.60 0.96 -2.58
CA ASP A 69 10.77 1.85 -2.57
C ASP A 69 11.85 1.39 -3.56
N ARG A 70 12.12 0.08 -3.62
CA ARG A 70 13.08 -0.48 -4.60
C ARG A 70 12.57 -0.43 -6.04
N MET A 71 11.28 -0.66 -6.27
CA MET A 71 10.70 -0.48 -7.60
C MET A 71 10.80 0.98 -8.05
N PHE A 72 10.46 1.93 -7.16
CA PHE A 72 10.58 3.36 -7.42
C PHE A 72 12.02 3.78 -7.75
N LYS A 73 12.99 3.35 -6.94
CA LYS A 73 14.43 3.63 -7.14
C LYS A 73 15.03 2.98 -8.39
N ALA A 74 14.34 2.00 -8.97
CA ALA A 74 14.72 1.36 -10.22
C ALA A 74 14.01 1.96 -11.44
N ASP A 75 13.41 3.14 -11.29
CA ASP A 75 12.69 3.88 -12.33
C ASP A 75 11.51 3.11 -12.95
N VAL A 76 10.88 2.22 -12.17
CA VAL A 76 9.60 1.62 -12.57
C VAL A 76 8.57 2.72 -12.75
N ASN A 77 7.83 2.71 -13.86
CA ASN A 77 6.73 3.64 -14.12
C ASN A 77 5.54 3.32 -13.21
N MET A 78 5.54 3.96 -12.03
CA MET A 78 4.53 3.85 -11.00
C MET A 78 3.46 4.94 -11.18
N VAL A 79 2.21 4.52 -11.32
CA VAL A 79 1.05 5.44 -11.42
C VAL A 79 0.13 5.30 -10.21
N TYR A 80 -0.53 6.40 -9.87
CA TYR A 80 -1.57 6.42 -8.84
C TYR A 80 -2.93 6.73 -9.46
N VAL A 81 -3.95 5.97 -9.05
CA VAL A 81 -5.34 6.18 -9.47
C VAL A 81 -6.09 6.86 -8.32
N ASP A 82 -6.55 8.09 -8.56
CA ASP A 82 -7.32 8.88 -7.60
C ASP A 82 -8.79 8.43 -7.54
N LYS A 83 -8.98 7.14 -7.25
CA LYS A 83 -10.27 6.48 -7.08
C LYS A 83 -10.16 5.48 -5.94
N VAL A 84 -11.19 5.40 -5.12
CA VAL A 84 -11.32 4.35 -4.11
C VAL A 84 -11.64 3.03 -4.80
N ILE A 85 -10.76 2.03 -4.67
CA ILE A 85 -10.97 0.68 -5.24
C ILE A 85 -10.99 -0.43 -4.21
N ALA A 86 -10.69 -0.12 -2.95
CA ALA A 86 -10.63 -1.09 -1.86
C ALA A 86 -11.20 -0.53 -0.56
N TYR A 87 -11.61 -1.45 0.32
CA TYR A 87 -12.13 -1.17 1.65
C TYR A 87 -11.38 -2.03 2.66
N ILE A 88 -10.85 -1.39 3.71
CA ILE A 88 -10.25 -2.04 4.86
C ILE A 88 -11.18 -1.79 6.04
N LEU A 89 -11.94 -2.83 6.41
CA LEU A 89 -13.00 -2.77 7.42
C LEU A 89 -12.63 -3.65 8.63
N PRO A 90 -13.10 -3.30 9.84
CA PRO A 90 -12.99 -4.18 11.01
C PRO A 90 -13.63 -5.53 10.73
N ARG A 91 -13.02 -6.60 11.26
CA ARG A 91 -13.64 -7.93 11.19
C ARG A 91 -14.88 -7.97 12.09
N PRO A 92 -15.81 -8.93 11.91
CA PRO A 92 -16.94 -9.09 12.82
C PRO A 92 -16.48 -9.15 14.29
N GLY A 93 -17.04 -8.25 15.11
CA GLY A 93 -16.70 -8.13 16.53
C GLY A 93 -15.48 -7.24 16.87
N GLU A 94 -14.80 -6.68 15.87
CA GLU A 94 -13.73 -5.69 16.05
C GLU A 94 -14.24 -4.28 15.78
N THR A 95 -13.62 -3.28 16.40
CA THR A 95 -13.96 -1.86 16.15
C THR A 95 -12.93 -1.17 15.25
N THR A 96 -11.78 -1.76 15.00
CA THR A 96 -10.65 -1.16 14.29
C THR A 96 -9.95 -2.20 13.39
N VAL A 97 -8.87 -1.82 12.72
CA VAL A 97 -8.13 -2.68 11.78
C VAL A 97 -6.61 -2.66 12.05
N GLY A 98 -5.87 -3.60 11.46
CA GLY A 98 -4.41 -3.64 11.57
C GLY A 98 -3.92 -3.93 13.00
N LEU A 99 -2.81 -3.29 13.40
CA LEU A 99 -2.16 -3.53 14.70
C LEU A 99 -3.07 -3.19 15.89
N ASP A 100 -3.85 -2.12 15.81
CA ASP A 100 -4.79 -1.75 16.88
C ASP A 100 -5.77 -2.88 17.18
N ALA A 101 -6.30 -3.56 16.14
CA ALA A 101 -7.26 -4.65 16.32
C ALA A 101 -6.61 -5.88 16.97
N TYR A 102 -5.32 -6.09 16.69
CA TYR A 102 -4.54 -7.14 17.33
C TYR A 102 -4.29 -6.84 18.81
N LEU A 103 -3.94 -5.60 19.14
CA LEU A 103 -3.68 -5.18 20.52
C LEU A 103 -4.94 -5.08 21.38
N GLU A 104 -6.11 -4.76 20.80
CA GLU A 104 -7.40 -4.76 21.53
C GLU A 104 -7.86 -6.17 21.94
N LYS A 105 -7.31 -7.22 21.32
CA LYS A 105 -7.65 -8.63 21.60
C LYS A 105 -6.64 -9.35 22.48
N GLY A 106 -5.47 -8.76 22.73
CA GLY A 106 -4.42 -9.32 23.59
C GLY A 106 -4.53 -8.79 25.01
#